data_AF-A0A967JWV6-F1
#
_entry.id   AF-A0A967JWV6-F1
#
_cell.length_a   1.000
_cell.length_b   1.000
_cell.length_c   1.000
_cell.angle_alpha   90.00
_cell.angle_beta   90.00
_cell.angle_gamma   90.00
#
_symmetry.space_group_name_H-M   'P 1'
#
loop_
_entity.id
_entity.type
_entity.pdbx_description
1 polymer ?
#
loop_
_entity_poly.entity_id
_entity_poly.type
_entity_poly.pdbx_seq_one_letter_code
_entity_poly.pdbx_strand_id
1 'polypeptide(L)' 'IVFDRSIDIQVSRLRRKLGDDPKDPRIIKTVWGGGYIFTPDIEHR' A
#
# COMPACT_ATOMS: atom_id res chain seq x y z
N ILE A 1 -3.61 1.32 -20.80
CA ILE A 1 -2.48 1.15 -19.85
C ILE A 1 -2.91 0.08 -18.86
N VAL A 2 -2.51 -1.16 -19.10
CA VAL A 2 -2.78 -2.28 -18.20
C VAL A 2 -1.77 -2.16 -17.08
N PHE A 3 -2.21 -1.71 -15.90
CA PHE A 3 -1.37 -1.68 -14.71
C PHE A 3 -0.84 -3.10 -14.47
N ASP A 4 0.48 -3.22 -14.57
CA ASP A 4 1.18 -4.48 -14.39
C ASP A 4 0.86 -5.05 -13.00
N ARG A 5 0.35 -6.29 -12.98
CA ARG A 5 0.09 -7.04 -11.74
C ARG A 5 1.34 -7.15 -10.86
N SER A 6 2.53 -6.88 -11.41
CA SER A 6 3.75 -6.73 -10.64
C SER A 6 3.63 -5.69 -9.52
N ILE A 7 2.92 -4.57 -9.72
CA ILE A 7 2.74 -3.54 -8.68
C ILE A 7 1.91 -4.08 -7.52
N ASP A 8 0.78 -4.75 -7.81
CA ASP A 8 -0.06 -5.37 -6.79
C ASP A 8 0.72 -6.41 -5.97
N ILE A 9 1.59 -7.19 -6.64
CA ILE A 9 2.46 -8.18 -5.99
C ILE A 9 3.45 -7.49 -5.06
N GLN A 10 4.10 -6.41 -5.50
CA GLN A 10 5.06 -5.69 -4.66
C GLN A 10 4.38 -5.01 -3.48
N VAL A 11 3.20 -4.40 -3.68
CA VAL A 11 2.42 -3.79 -2.60
C VAL A 11 1.96 -4.85 -1.60
N SER A 12 1.50 -6.01 -2.05
CA SER A 12 1.12 -7.12 -1.16
C SER A 12 2.30 -7.61 -0.32
N ARG A 13 3.48 -7.77 -0.93
CA ARG A 13 4.72 -8.13 -0.20
C ARG A 13 5.13 -7.06 0.80
N LEU A 14 5.04 -5.79 0.41
CA LEU A 14 5.40 -4.67 1.26
C LEU A 14 4.45 -4.55 2.46
N ARG A 15 3.13 -4.63 2.23
CA ARG A 15 2.12 -4.67 3.30
C ARG A 15 2.42 -5.76 4.33
N ARG A 16 2.77 -6.97 3.87
CA ARG A 16 3.16 -8.07 4.76
C ARG A 16 4.39 -7.75 5.61
N LYS A 17 5.42 -7.12 5.02
CA LYS A 17 6.64 -6.71 5.74
C LYS A 17 6.37 -5.62 6.77
N LEU A 18 5.42 -4.73 6.48
CA LEU A 18 5.03 -3.63 7.35
C LEU A 18 3.96 -4.03 8.39
N GLY A 19 3.37 -5.22 8.29
CA GLY A 19 2.22 -5.61 9.11
C GLY A 19 0.95 -4.79 8.82
N ASP A 20 0.83 -4.27 7.60
CA ASP A 20 -0.29 -3.43 7.16
C ASP A 20 -1.42 -4.30 6.59
N ASP A 21 -2.57 -4.36 7.27
CA ASP A 21 -3.72 -5.16 6.82
C ASP A 21 -4.41 -4.46 5.64
N PRO A 22 -4.56 -5.09 4.46
CA PRO A 22 -5.32 -4.48 3.36
C PRO A 22 -6.80 -4.21 3.68
N LYS A 23 -7.39 -4.84 4.71
CA LYS A 23 -8.77 -4.58 5.16
C LYS A 23 -8.87 -3.33 6.06
N ASP A 24 -7.79 -2.99 6.74
CA ASP A 24 -7.66 -1.80 7.59
C ASP A 24 -6.28 -1.16 7.39
N PRO A 25 -6.05 -0.53 6.22
CA PRO A 25 -4.72 -0.06 5.84
C PRO A 25 -4.36 1.22 6.61
N ARG A 26 -3.29 1.14 7.40
CA ARG A 26 -2.73 2.27 8.17
C ARG A 26 -1.53 2.89 7.48
N ILE A 27 -0.84 2.16 6.59
CA ILE A 27 0.38 2.65 5.95
C ILE A 27 0.22 2.79 4.43
N ILE A 28 -0.42 1.84 3.74
CA ILE A 28 -0.59 1.88 2.28
C ILE A 28 -2.07 1.79 1.92
N LYS A 29 -2.66 2.89 1.45
CA LYS A 29 -4.06 2.95 1.01
C LYS A 29 -4.19 2.67 -0.49
N THR A 30 -5.23 1.95 -0.86
CA THR A 30 -5.59 1.73 -2.27
C THR A 30 -6.50 2.86 -2.76
N VAL A 31 -6.15 3.47 -3.88
CA VAL A 31 -6.96 4.48 -4.59
C VAL A 31 -7.55 3.82 -5.84
N TRP A 32 -8.86 3.60 -5.86
CA TRP A 32 -9.52 2.97 -7.00
C TRP A 32 -9.32 3.80 -8.27
N GLY A 33 -8.76 3.17 -9.31
CA GLY A 33 -8.38 3.85 -10.56
C GLY A 33 -7.13 4.74 -10.47
N GLY A 34 -6.55 4.92 -9.28
CA GLY A 34 -5.38 5.76 -9.02
C GLY A 34 -4.13 5.04 -8.49
N GLY A 35 -4.25 3.77 -8.08
CA GLY A 35 -3.14 2.95 -7.60
C GLY A 35 -3.04 2.93 -6.07
N TYR A 36 -1.87 3.25 -5.53
CA TYR A 36 -1.56 3.14 -4.10
C TYR A 36 -0.93 4.42 -3.57
N ILE A 37 -1.27 4.81 -2.35
CA ILE A 37 -0.70 5.96 -1.66
C ILE A 37 -0.12 5.54 -0.30
N PHE A 38 1.04 6.10 0.04
CA PHE A 38 1.73 5.89 1.30
C PHE A 38 1.29 6.95 2.32
N THR A 39 0.75 6.53 3.46
CA THR A 39 0.16 7.39 4.49
C THR A 39 0.48 6.90 5.91
N PRO A 40 1.76 6.70 6.29
CA PRO A 40 2.10 6.30 7.65
C PRO A 40 1.80 7.43 8.64
N ASP A 41 1.62 7.07 9.91
CA ASP A 41 1.74 8.03 11.01
C ASP A 41 3.19 8.52 11.10
N ILE A 42 3.39 9.84 11.09
CA ILE A 42 4.71 10.46 11.16
C ILE A 42 5.02 10.76 12.62
N GLU A 43 6.01 10.10 13.19
CA GLU A 43 6.58 10.48 14.48
C GLU A 43 7.69 11.50 14.25
N HIS A 44 7.52 12.72 14.77
CA HIS A 44 8.54 13.75 14.77
C HIS A 44 9.47 13.51 15.96
N ARG A 45 10.69 13.03 15.69
CA ARG A 45 11.75 12.90 16.69
C ARG A 45 12.54 14.21 16.85
#